data_AF-A0A2E4KZA8-F1
#
_entry.id   AF-A0A2E4KZA8-F1
#
_cell.length_a   1.000
_cell.length_b   1.000
_cell.length_c   1.000
_cell.angle_alpha   90.00
_cell.angle_beta   90.00
_cell.angle_gamma   90.00
#
_symmetry.space_group_name_H-M   'P 1'
#
loop_
_entity.id
_entity.type
_entity.pdbx_description
1 polymer ?
#
loop_
_entity_poly.entity_id
_entity_poly.type
_entity_poly.pdbx_seq_one_letter_code
_entity_poly.pdbx_strand_id
1 'polypeptide(L)'
;TLTLNFESKLYAGGSKAALLRQSEAQLAQAKFERDRVYLDIQRNLRDAFAEYEGKLAGVSARILVTEGAENSYEISKEMYAFSRISLFELLKTQEELFSAGQRLIDSIVDRALSKYRLLHAAQQLPEVIFEG
;
A
#
# COMPACT_ATOMS: atom_id res chain seq x y z
N THR A 1 -6.65 67.42 15.25
CA THR A 1 -7.66 67.44 14.17
C THR A 1 -7.46 66.17 13.37
N LEU A 2 -8.46 65.30 13.31
CA LEU A 2 -8.34 64.01 12.61
C LEU A 2 -8.67 64.22 11.12
N THR A 3 -7.74 63.88 10.23
CA THR A 3 -7.95 63.99 8.79
C THR A 3 -8.23 62.60 8.22
N LEU A 4 -9.39 62.43 7.60
CA LEU A 4 -9.76 61.21 6.88
C LEU A 4 -9.48 61.41 5.39
N ASN A 5 -8.65 60.53 4.82
CA ASN A 5 -8.38 60.50 3.38
C ASN A 5 -9.22 59.39 2.73
N PHE A 6 -10.00 59.76 1.72
CA PHE A 6 -10.78 58.84 0.90
C PHE A 6 -10.23 58.85 -0.53
N GLU A 7 -9.69 57.71 -0.99
CA GLU A 7 -9.22 57.52 -2.36
C GLU A 7 -10.13 56.53 -3.10
N SER A 8 -10.74 56.99 -4.19
CA SER A 8 -11.51 56.14 -5.10
C SER A 8 -11.00 56.31 -6.54
N LYS A 9 -10.44 55.23 -7.10
CA LYS A 9 -10.00 55.20 -8.49
C LYS A 9 -11.21 54.95 -9.40
N LEU A 10 -11.72 56.01 -10.02
CA LEU A 10 -12.89 55.98 -10.94
C LEU A 10 -12.61 55.18 -12.23
N TYR A 11 -11.37 55.19 -12.73
CA TYR A 11 -10.94 54.39 -13.88
C TYR A 11 -9.47 54.02 -13.72
N ALA A 12 -9.15 52.72 -13.78
CA ALA A 12 -7.81 52.19 -13.51
C ALA A 12 -7.17 51.51 -14.73
N GLY A 13 -7.57 51.88 -15.95
CA GLY A 13 -6.98 51.36 -17.20
C GLY A 13 -7.09 49.84 -17.38
N GLY A 14 -8.11 49.22 -16.78
CA GLY A 14 -8.30 47.75 -16.82
C GLY A 14 -7.47 46.95 -15.80
N SER A 15 -6.58 47.58 -15.02
CA SER A 15 -5.75 46.88 -14.02
C SER A 15 -6.57 46.09 -12.98
N LYS A 16 -7.65 46.69 -12.44
CA LYS A 16 -8.59 46.00 -11.55
C LYS A 16 -9.26 44.80 -12.21
N ALA A 17 -9.63 44.92 -13.48
CA ALA A 17 -10.24 43.83 -14.24
C ALA A 17 -9.23 42.72 -14.56
N ALA A 18 -7.96 43.06 -14.82
CA ALA A 18 -6.88 42.10 -15.02
C ALA A 18 -6.57 41.34 -13.71
N LEU A 19 -6.51 42.04 -12.57
CA LEU A 19 -6.33 41.43 -11.26
C LEU A 19 -7.49 40.49 -10.89
N LEU A 20 -8.72 40.90 -11.18
CA LEU A 20 -9.89 40.04 -11.00
C LEU A 20 -9.77 38.76 -11.84
N ARG A 21 -9.48 38.89 -13.14
CA ARG A 21 -9.25 37.73 -14.02
C ARG A 21 -8.13 36.83 -13.55
N GLN A 22 -7.03 37.40 -13.05
CA GLN A 22 -5.92 36.63 -12.48
C GLN A 22 -6.37 35.85 -11.24
N SER A 23 -7.14 36.50 -10.35
CA SER A 23 -7.66 35.88 -9.13
C SER A 23 -8.66 34.76 -9.44
N GLU A 24 -9.52 34.97 -10.44
CA GLU A 24 -10.45 33.95 -10.95
C GLU A 24 -9.70 32.75 -11.53
N ALA A 25 -8.64 32.99 -12.31
CA ALA A 25 -7.79 31.93 -12.85
C ALA A 25 -7.06 31.15 -11.74
N GLN A 26 -6.54 31.84 -10.72
CA GLN A 26 -5.91 31.20 -9.56
C GLN A 26 -6.91 30.35 -8.77
N LEU A 27 -8.15 30.83 -8.59
CA LEU A 27 -9.20 30.07 -7.93
C LEU A 27 -9.56 28.81 -8.74
N ALA A 28 -9.69 28.93 -10.06
CA ALA A 28 -9.94 27.78 -10.94
C ALA A 28 -8.80 26.76 -10.84
N GLN A 29 -7.55 27.21 -10.88
CA GLN A 29 -6.38 26.35 -10.71
C GLN A 29 -6.38 25.63 -9.36
N ALA A 30 -6.67 26.34 -8.26
CA ALA A 30 -6.73 25.76 -6.93
C ALA A 30 -7.85 24.71 -6.81
N LYS A 31 -9.00 24.92 -7.47
CA LYS A 31 -10.07 23.93 -7.53
C LYS A 31 -9.63 22.66 -8.25
N PHE A 32 -8.99 22.80 -9.42
CA PHE A 32 -8.48 21.66 -10.17
C PHE A 32 -7.40 20.89 -9.41
N GLU A 33 -6.49 21.58 -8.72
CA GLU A 33 -5.48 20.94 -7.90
C GLU A 33 -6.11 20.15 -6.74
N ARG A 34 -7.14 20.72 -6.10
CA ARG A 34 -7.89 20.02 -5.05
C ARG A 34 -8.61 18.78 -5.59
N ASP A 35 -9.26 18.88 -6.75
CA ASP A 35 -9.91 17.73 -7.40
C ASP A 35 -8.88 16.64 -7.77
N ARG A 36 -7.72 17.03 -8.29
CA ARG A 36 -6.62 16.11 -8.59
C ARG A 36 -6.13 15.39 -7.34
N VAL A 37 -5.79 16.13 -6.28
CA VAL A 37 -5.31 15.55 -5.02
C VAL A 37 -6.36 14.60 -4.43
N TYR A 38 -7.64 14.95 -4.51
CA TYR A 38 -8.73 14.07 -4.06
C TYR A 38 -8.76 12.74 -4.83
N LEU A 39 -8.69 12.79 -6.16
CA LEU A 39 -8.64 11.59 -7.00
C LEU A 39 -7.38 10.76 -6.75
N ASP A 40 -6.23 11.41 -6.55
CA ASP A 40 -4.97 10.75 -6.25
C ASP A 40 -5.04 10.02 -4.90
N ILE A 41 -5.62 10.63 -3.86
CA ILE A 41 -5.85 9.98 -2.56
C ILE A 41 -6.77 8.76 -2.72
N GLN A 42 -7.90 8.92 -3.43
CA GLN A 42 -8.84 7.81 -3.64
C GLN A 42 -8.21 6.64 -4.38
N ARG A 43 -7.41 6.93 -5.41
CA ARG A 43 -6.68 5.91 -6.16
C ARG A 43 -5.64 5.22 -5.29
N ASN A 44 -4.81 5.97 -4.59
CA ASN A 44 -3.76 5.43 -3.73
C ASN A 44 -4.35 4.53 -2.62
N LEU A 45 -5.45 4.94 -2.01
CA LEU A 45 -6.14 4.14 -1.00
C LEU A 45 -6.68 2.83 -1.59
N ARG A 46 -7.30 2.89 -2.77
CA ARG A 46 -7.83 1.70 -3.46
C ARG A 46 -6.71 0.73 -3.83
N ASP A 47 -5.62 1.25 -4.38
CA ASP A 47 -4.47 0.44 -4.80
C ASP A 47 -3.82 -0.22 -3.57
N ALA A 48 -3.63 0.51 -2.47
CA ALA A 48 -3.10 -0.04 -1.22
C ALA A 48 -4.01 -1.09 -0.58
N PHE A 49 -5.34 -0.89 -0.64
CA PHE A 49 -6.31 -1.86 -0.14
C PHE A 49 -6.29 -3.16 -0.97
N ALA A 50 -6.29 -3.04 -2.30
CA ALA A 50 -6.20 -4.18 -3.20
C ALA A 50 -4.88 -4.96 -3.03
N GLU A 51 -3.76 -4.24 -2.83
CA GLU A 51 -2.46 -4.87 -2.52
C GLU A 51 -2.53 -5.66 -1.20
N TYR A 52 -3.10 -5.07 -0.14
CA TYR A 52 -3.24 -5.74 1.15
C TYR A 52 -4.09 -7.01 1.06
N GLU A 53 -5.26 -6.94 0.43
CA GLU A 53 -6.13 -8.11 0.23
C GLU A 53 -5.44 -9.20 -0.61
N GLY A 54 -4.72 -8.80 -1.66
CA GLY A 54 -3.93 -9.73 -2.46
C GLY A 54 -2.83 -10.44 -1.66
N LYS A 55 -2.13 -9.69 -0.78
CA LYS A 55 -1.12 -10.28 0.12
C LYS A 55 -1.74 -11.16 1.19
N LEU A 56 -2.92 -10.82 1.71
CA LEU A 56 -3.67 -11.65 2.66
C LEU A 56 -4.03 -13.00 2.04
N ALA A 57 -4.62 -13.00 0.85
CA ALA A 57 -4.92 -14.22 0.10
C ALA A 57 -3.64 -15.02 -0.25
N GLY A 58 -2.56 -14.32 -0.60
CA GLY A 58 -1.25 -14.91 -0.89
C GLY A 58 -0.66 -15.66 0.31
N VAL A 59 -0.79 -15.13 1.53
CA VAL A 59 -0.37 -15.84 2.75
C VAL A 59 -1.17 -17.12 2.93
N SER A 60 -2.50 -17.07 2.82
CA SER A 60 -3.36 -18.25 2.95
C SER A 60 -2.99 -19.35 1.96
N ALA A 61 -2.69 -19.00 0.70
CA ALA A 61 -2.24 -19.96 -0.29
C ALA A 61 -0.88 -20.59 0.07
N ARG A 62 0.06 -19.80 0.62
CA ARG A 62 1.38 -20.31 1.00
C ARG A 62 1.37 -21.20 2.24
N ILE A 63 0.41 -21.00 3.13
CA ILE A 63 0.18 -21.92 4.26
C ILE A 63 -0.15 -23.31 3.69
N LEU A 64 -1.12 -23.41 2.77
CA LEU A 64 -1.51 -24.67 2.14
C LEU A 64 -0.34 -25.34 1.38
N VAL A 65 0.48 -24.55 0.67
CA VAL A 65 1.66 -25.08 -0.03
C VAL A 65 2.70 -25.63 0.96
N THR A 66 2.89 -24.95 2.09
CA THR A 66 3.86 -25.37 3.12
C THR A 66 3.38 -26.65 3.81
N GLU A 67 2.09 -26.74 4.16
CA GLU A 67 1.48 -27.96 4.70
C GLU A 67 1.60 -29.14 3.72
N GLY A 68 1.40 -28.90 2.42
CA GLY A 68 1.58 -29.92 1.39
C GLY A 68 3.03 -30.39 1.25
N ALA A 69 4.00 -29.47 1.37
CA ALA A 69 5.42 -29.80 1.37
C ALA A 69 5.83 -30.58 2.63
N GLU A 70 5.26 -30.23 3.79
CA GLU A 70 5.48 -30.93 5.06
C GLU A 70 4.99 -32.38 4.96
N ASN A 71 3.76 -32.59 4.50
CA ASN A 71 3.22 -33.93 4.28
C ASN A 71 4.08 -34.75 3.29
N SER A 72 4.51 -34.12 2.20
CA SER A 72 5.37 -34.77 1.20
C SER A 72 6.73 -35.20 1.78
N TYR A 73 7.30 -34.39 2.68
CA TYR A 73 8.51 -34.73 3.40
C TYR A 73 8.28 -35.90 4.39
N GLU A 74 7.18 -35.89 5.14
CA GLU A 74 6.82 -36.99 6.05
C GLU A 74 6.66 -38.33 5.32
N ILE A 75 5.91 -38.36 4.20
CA ILE A 75 5.75 -39.55 3.36
C ILE A 75 7.12 -40.01 2.81
N SER A 76 7.96 -39.07 2.41
CA SER A 76 9.30 -39.39 1.91
C SER A 76 10.17 -40.03 2.99
N LYS A 77 10.12 -39.55 4.24
CA LYS A 77 10.83 -40.18 5.36
C LYS A 77 10.40 -41.62 5.56
N GLU A 78 9.09 -41.89 5.53
CA GLU A 78 8.56 -43.25 5.63
C GLU A 78 9.05 -44.13 4.47
N MET A 79 8.93 -43.66 3.22
CA MET A 79 9.39 -44.41 2.05
C MET A 79 10.89 -44.69 2.09
N TYR A 80 11.69 -43.73 2.56
CA TYR A 80 13.13 -43.92 2.73
C TYR A 80 13.43 -44.97 3.80
N ALA A 81 12.73 -44.96 4.94
CA ALA A 81 12.89 -45.96 5.99
C ALA A 81 12.58 -47.39 5.50
N PHE A 82 11.67 -47.53 4.53
CA PHE A 82 11.39 -48.80 3.85
C PHE A 82 12.23 -49.06 2.60
N SER A 83 13.31 -48.28 2.38
CA SER A 83 14.21 -48.39 1.22
C SER A 83 13.50 -48.29 -0.15
N ARG A 84 12.37 -47.59 -0.21
CA ARG A 84 11.57 -47.40 -1.44
C ARG A 84 12.02 -46.20 -2.27
N ILE A 85 12.69 -45.25 -1.64
CA ILE A 85 13.31 -44.09 -2.29
C ILE A 85 14.76 -43.93 -1.81
N SER A 86 15.53 -43.15 -2.56
CA SER A 86 16.91 -42.81 -2.20
C SER A 86 16.99 -41.70 -1.15
N LEU A 87 18.14 -41.59 -0.46
CA LEU A 87 18.43 -40.45 0.42
C LEU A 87 18.37 -39.12 -0.36
N PHE A 88 18.77 -39.13 -1.62
CA PHE A 88 18.73 -37.95 -2.48
C PHE A 88 17.28 -37.44 -2.67
N GLU A 89 16.33 -38.34 -2.91
CA GLU A 89 14.91 -37.97 -3.03
C GLU A 89 14.34 -37.43 -1.71
N LEU A 90 14.76 -38.00 -0.57
CA LEU A 90 14.40 -37.47 0.75
C LEU A 90 14.97 -36.06 0.98
N LEU A 91 16.24 -35.82 0.62
CA LEU A 91 16.86 -34.51 0.75
C LEU A 91 16.19 -33.47 -0.16
N LYS A 92 15.72 -33.89 -1.35
CA LYS A 92 14.98 -33.02 -2.25
C LYS A 92 13.66 -32.55 -1.62
N THR A 93 12.87 -33.45 -1.03
CA THR A 93 11.61 -33.04 -0.38
C THR A 93 11.84 -32.23 0.89
N GLN A 94 12.94 -32.46 1.59
CA GLN A 94 13.38 -31.59 2.68
C GLN A 94 13.70 -30.16 2.20
N GLU A 95 14.42 -30.03 1.09
CA GLU A 95 14.74 -28.73 0.48
C GLU A 95 13.47 -28.01 0.00
N GLU A 96 12.52 -28.74 -0.58
CA GLU A 96 11.22 -28.21 -0.99
C GLU A 96 10.43 -27.65 0.20
N LEU A 97 10.37 -28.38 1.33
CA LEU A 97 9.77 -27.91 2.58
C LEU A 97 10.47 -26.66 3.12
N PHE A 98 11.81 -26.68 3.18
CA PHE A 98 12.59 -25.52 3.64
C PHE A 98 12.31 -24.29 2.78
N SER A 99 12.31 -24.45 1.46
CA SER A 99 12.03 -23.36 0.51
C SER A 99 10.59 -22.86 0.59
N ALA A 100 9.61 -23.76 0.80
CA ALA A 100 8.22 -23.38 1.04
C ALA A 100 8.07 -22.55 2.33
N GLY A 101 8.71 -22.97 3.41
CA GLY A 101 8.74 -22.25 4.68
C GLY A 101 9.33 -20.85 4.56
N GLN A 102 10.47 -20.69 3.88
CA GLN A 102 11.06 -19.36 3.62
C GLN A 102 10.08 -18.45 2.87
N ARG A 103 9.47 -18.94 1.79
CA ARG A 103 8.49 -18.18 1.01
C ARG A 103 7.25 -17.80 1.82
N LEU A 104 6.81 -18.65 2.75
CA LEU A 104 5.71 -18.33 3.66
C LEU A 104 6.07 -17.18 4.59
N ILE A 105 7.26 -17.22 5.20
CA ILE A 105 7.76 -16.14 6.07
C ILE A 105 7.81 -14.82 5.31
N ASP A 106 8.42 -14.80 4.13
CA ASP A 106 8.50 -13.61 3.28
C ASP A 106 7.10 -13.03 2.99
N SER A 107 6.14 -13.90 2.71
CA SER A 107 4.76 -13.47 2.43
C SER A 107 4.04 -12.89 3.65
N ILE A 108 4.32 -13.42 4.85
CA ILE A 108 3.77 -12.89 6.11
C ILE A 108 4.34 -11.49 6.36
N VAL A 109 5.64 -11.31 6.15
CA VAL A 109 6.32 -10.00 6.28
C VAL A 109 5.76 -9.01 5.25
N ASP A 110 5.64 -9.42 3.99
CA ASP A 110 5.05 -8.61 2.93
C ASP A 110 3.62 -8.16 3.25
N ARG A 111 2.79 -9.06 3.79
CA ARG A 111 1.42 -8.73 4.23
C ARG A 111 1.43 -7.72 5.38
N ALA A 112 2.37 -7.86 6.33
CA ALA A 112 2.49 -6.89 7.42
C ALA A 112 2.90 -5.51 6.88
N LEU A 113 3.86 -5.44 5.95
CA LEU A 113 4.26 -4.20 5.31
C LEU A 113 3.12 -3.56 4.49
N SER A 114 2.34 -4.35 3.74
CA SER A 114 1.20 -3.83 2.99
C SER A 114 0.09 -3.31 3.90
N LYS A 115 -0.12 -3.91 5.08
CA LYS A 115 -1.01 -3.36 6.12
C LYS A 115 -0.58 -1.96 6.54
N TYR A 116 0.71 -1.73 6.81
CA TYR A 116 1.21 -0.41 7.19
C TYR A 116 1.09 0.60 6.05
N ARG A 117 1.31 0.17 4.80
CA ARG A 117 1.08 1.03 3.62
C ARG A 117 -0.39 1.42 3.48
N LEU A 118 -1.32 0.51 3.73
CA LEU A 118 -2.75 0.80 3.76
C LEU A 118 -3.10 1.81 4.85
N LEU A 119 -2.61 1.62 6.08
CA LEU A 119 -2.82 2.58 7.17
C LEU A 119 -2.24 3.97 6.86
N HIS A 120 -1.07 4.02 6.21
CA HIS A 120 -0.48 5.28 5.75
C HIS A 120 -1.34 5.95 4.68
N ALA A 121 -1.81 5.20 3.67
CA ALA A 121 -2.70 5.72 2.64
C ALA A 121 -4.03 6.23 3.22
N ALA A 122 -4.52 5.59 4.30
CA ALA A 122 -5.71 6.01 5.03
C ALA A 122 -5.47 7.18 6.00
N GLN A 123 -4.23 7.67 6.16
CA GLN A 123 -3.84 8.68 7.16
C GLN A 123 -4.08 8.25 8.62
N GLN A 124 -4.20 6.94 8.88
CA GLN A 124 -4.46 6.36 10.21
C GLN A 124 -3.20 5.78 10.87
N LEU A 125 -2.07 5.75 10.17
CA LEU A 125 -0.83 5.19 10.70
C LEU A 125 -0.36 5.83 12.02
N PRO A 126 -0.41 7.17 12.21
CA PRO A 126 0.05 7.79 13.46
C PRO A 126 -0.76 7.32 14.68
N GLU A 127 -2.08 7.23 14.55
CA GLU A 127 -2.98 6.79 15.63
C GLU A 127 -2.60 5.39 16.13
N VAL A 128 -2.35 4.47 15.19
CA VAL A 128 -1.96 3.08 15.52
C VAL A 128 -0.57 2.99 16.16
N ILE A 129 0.36 3.88 15.82
CA ILE A 129 1.73 3.85 16.35
C ILE A 129 1.85 4.53 17.72
N PHE A 130 1.09 5.59 17.97
CA PHE A 130 1.23 6.42 19.17
C PHE A 130 0.24 6.06 20.29
N GLU A 131 -0.86 5.37 20.00
CA GLU A 131 -1.84 4.92 21.01
C GLU A 131 -1.75 3.42 21.35
N GLY A 132 -0.82 2.69 20.71
CA GLY A 132 -0.60 1.25 20.90
C GLY A 132 0.49 0.90 21.91
#